data_AF-A0A6J7HCN8-F1
#
_entry.id   AF-A0A6J7HCN8-F1
#
_cell.length_a   1.000
_cell.length_b   1.000
_cell.length_c   1.000
_cell.angle_alpha   90.00
_cell.angle_beta   90.00
_cell.angle_gamma   90.00
#
_symmetry.space_group_name_H-M   'P 1'
#
loop_
_entity.id
_entity.type
_entity.pdbx_description
1 polymer ?
#
loop_
_entity_poly.entity_id
_entity_poly.type
_entity_poly.pdbx_seq_one_letter_code
_entity_poly.pdbx_strand_id
1 'polypeptide(L)' 'MAVAAASCVAKVVRDEIMTNESENFPPYGFESNVGYPAPVHKVALAGYGPSAIHRRSWVFMDALPWRNLAPAPGRLL' A
#
# COMPACT_ATOMS: atom_id res chain seq x y z
N MET A 1 -26.06 12.58 -8.55
CA MET A 1 -25.17 12.47 -9.73
C MET A 1 -23.72 12.86 -9.43
N ALA A 2 -23.46 14.03 -8.83
CA ALA A 2 -22.09 14.50 -8.53
C ALA A 2 -21.25 13.53 -7.67
N VAL A 3 -21.82 12.98 -6.58
CA VAL A 3 -21.09 12.04 -5.70
C VAL A 3 -20.67 10.77 -6.43
N ALA A 4 -21.55 10.21 -7.27
CA ALA A 4 -21.24 9.02 -8.06
C ALA A 4 -20.11 9.30 -9.06
N ALA A 5 -20.19 10.41 -9.80
CA ALA A 5 -19.15 10.81 -10.73
C ALA A 5 -17.79 11.02 -10.03
N ALA A 6 -17.78 11.72 -8.89
CA ALA A 6 -16.58 11.93 -8.09
C ALA A 6 -15.97 10.60 -7.61
N SER A 7 -16.81 9.63 -7.18
CA SER A 7 -16.34 8.31 -6.75
C SER A 7 -15.69 7.50 -7.88
N CYS A 8 -16.22 7.59 -9.11
CA CYS A 8 -15.64 6.94 -10.28
C CYS A 8 -14.26 7.52 -10.61
N VAL A 9 -14.14 8.86 -10.65
CA VAL A 9 -12.87 9.53 -10.91
C VAL A 9 -11.84 9.17 -9.83
N ALA A 10 -12.22 9.21 -8.55
CA ALA A 10 -11.35 8.85 -7.45
C ALA A 10 -10.85 7.39 -7.55
N LYS A 11 -11.70 6.45 -7.97
CA LYS A 11 -11.31 5.05 -8.17
C LYS A 11 -10.27 4.91 -9.28
N VAL A 12 -10.52 5.48 -10.46
CA VAL A 12 -9.62 5.39 -11.61
C VAL A 12 -8.25 5.97 -11.27
N VAL A 13 -8.22 7.17 -10.68
CA VAL A 13 -6.97 7.83 -10.27
C VAL A 13 -6.21 6.99 -9.22
N ARG A 14 -6.90 6.43 -8.23
CA ARG A 14 -6.26 5.57 -7.23
C ARG A 14 -5.64 4.33 -7.85
N ASP A 15 -6.34 3.68 -8.76
CA ASP A 15 -5.84 2.45 -9.39
C ASP A 15 -4.61 2.72 -10.27
N GLU A 16 -4.60 3.85 -10.98
CA GLU A 16 -3.45 4.31 -11.77
C GLU A 16 -2.23 4.58 -10.88
N ILE A 17 -2.41 5.30 -9.76
CA ILE A 17 -1.34 5.55 -8.79
C ILE A 17 -0.76 4.22 -8.28
N MET A 18 -1.59 3.28 -7.85
CA MET A 18 -1.12 2.00 -7.32
C MET A 18 -0.43 1.14 -8.39
N THR A 19 -0.88 1.21 -9.64
CA THR A 19 -0.23 0.54 -10.77
C THR A 19 1.16 1.13 -11.01
N ASN A 20 1.31 2.46 -11.04
CA ASN A 20 2.61 3.10 -11.24
C ASN A 20 3.58 2.82 -10.07
N GLU A 21 3.08 2.83 -8.83
CA GLU A 21 3.91 2.51 -7.65
C GLU A 21 4.32 1.03 -7.57
N SER A 22 3.67 0.13 -8.33
CA SER A 22 4.09 -1.27 -8.38
C SER A 22 5.52 -1.44 -8.90
N GLU A 23 5.97 -0.56 -9.79
CA GLU A 23 7.35 -0.58 -10.32
C GLU A 23 8.38 -0.27 -9.22
N ASN A 24 8.03 0.63 -8.30
CA ASN A 24 8.88 1.00 -7.16
C ASN A 24 8.84 -0.03 -6.04
N PHE A 25 7.72 -0.76 -5.91
CA PHE A 25 7.49 -1.74 -4.86
C PHE A 25 6.95 -3.09 -5.42
N PRO A 26 7.70 -3.78 -6.31
CA PRO A 26 7.19 -4.98 -6.98
C PRO A 26 6.70 -6.10 -6.06
N PRO A 27 7.34 -6.39 -4.90
CA PRO A 27 6.92 -7.51 -4.06
C PRO A 27 5.47 -7.42 -3.54
N TYR A 28 4.89 -6.22 -3.45
CA TYR A 28 3.58 -6.02 -2.83
C TYR A 28 2.41 -6.18 -3.81
N GLY A 29 2.66 -6.26 -5.12
CA GLY A 29 1.63 -6.51 -6.15
C GLY A 29 0.56 -5.42 -6.26
N PHE A 30 0.93 -4.14 -6.10
CA PHE A 30 0.00 -3.02 -6.02
C PHE A 30 -0.86 -2.81 -7.28
N GLU A 31 -0.36 -3.20 -8.45
CA GLU A 31 -1.07 -3.20 -9.73
C GLU A 31 -2.31 -4.08 -9.74
N SER A 32 -2.33 -5.14 -8.91
CA SER A 32 -3.45 -6.07 -8.83
C SER A 32 -4.33 -5.84 -7.60
N ASN A 33 -3.73 -5.58 -6.44
CA ASN A 33 -4.48 -5.48 -5.18
C ASN A 33 -4.77 -4.05 -4.72
N VAL A 34 -4.21 -3.03 -5.38
CA VAL A 34 -4.42 -1.61 -5.08
C VAL A 34 -4.34 -1.26 -3.58
N GLY A 35 -3.45 -1.95 -2.85
CA GLY A 35 -3.17 -1.70 -1.44
C GLY A 35 -3.97 -2.54 -0.45
N TYR A 36 -4.91 -3.38 -0.92
CA TYR A 36 -5.64 -4.32 -0.06
C TYR A 36 -4.76 -5.51 0.36
N PRO A 37 -5.03 -6.16 1.51
CA PRO A 37 -4.21 -7.25 2.07
C PRO A 37 -4.44 -8.58 1.35
N ALA A 38 -4.24 -8.61 0.03
CA ALA A 38 -4.27 -9.83 -0.77
C ALA A 38 -3.14 -10.79 -0.33
N PRO A 39 -3.24 -12.10 -0.61
CA PRO A 39 -2.23 -13.08 -0.19
C PRO A 39 -0.78 -12.66 -0.51
N VAL A 40 -0.51 -12.21 -1.74
CA VAL A 40 0.81 -11.71 -2.17
C VAL A 40 1.27 -10.53 -1.30
N HIS A 41 0.39 -9.55 -1.10
CA HIS A 41 0.68 -8.37 -0.29
C HIS A 41 1.00 -8.76 1.17
N LYS A 42 0.21 -9.65 1.77
CA LYS A 42 0.44 -10.10 3.15
C LYS A 42 1.78 -10.82 3.32
N VAL A 43 2.13 -11.68 2.36
CA VAL A 43 3.42 -12.38 2.36
C VAL A 43 4.57 -11.37 2.23
N ALA A 44 4.45 -10.40 1.33
CA ALA A 44 5.45 -9.34 1.16
C ALA A 44 5.60 -8.48 2.41
N LEU A 45 4.49 -8.07 3.04
CA LEU A 45 4.52 -7.32 4.30
C LEU A 45 5.14 -8.11 5.45
N ALA A 46 4.92 -9.43 5.51
CA ALA A 46 5.55 -10.27 6.51
C ALA A 46 7.07 -10.41 6.27
N GLY A 47 7.49 -10.59 5.02
CA GLY A 47 8.90 -10.82 4.65
C GLY A 47 9.77 -9.56 4.54
N TYR A 48 9.29 -8.53 3.85
CA TYR A 48 10.04 -7.30 3.54
C TYR A 48 9.71 -6.13 4.47
N GLY A 49 8.62 -6.22 5.24
CA GLY A 49 8.11 -5.10 6.04
C GLY A 49 7.28 -4.10 5.23
N PRO A 50 6.81 -3.00 5.86
CA PRO A 50 6.09 -1.94 5.16
C PRO A 50 7.03 -1.07 4.31
N SER A 51 6.61 -0.75 3.09
CA SER A 51 7.21 0.27 2.24
C SER A 51 6.88 1.70 2.71
N ALA A 52 7.39 2.70 1.98
CA ALA A 52 7.15 4.11 2.27
C ALA A 52 5.68 4.52 2.12
N ILE A 53 4.89 3.83 1.29
CA ILE A 53 3.50 4.19 1.01
C ILE A 53 2.47 3.41 1.85
N HIS A 54 2.93 2.46 2.68
CA HIS A 54 2.05 1.70 3.58
C HIS A 54 1.55 2.57 4.73
N ARG A 55 0.25 2.46 5.00
CA ARG A 55 -0.38 3.06 6.18
C ARG A 55 -0.06 2.25 7.42
N ARG A 56 0.93 2.71 8.20
CA ARG A 56 1.40 2.03 9.42
C ARG A 56 0.40 2.03 10.58
N SER A 57 -0.55 2.97 10.59
CA SER A 57 -1.61 3.07 11.61
C SER A 57 -2.79 2.13 11.36
N TRP A 58 -2.81 1.40 10.25
CA TRP A 58 -3.91 0.50 9.92
C TRP A 58 -3.83 -0.79 10.73
N VAL A 59 -4.95 -1.23 11.31
CA VAL A 59 -5.04 -2.34 12.27
C VAL A 59 -4.44 -3.66 11.79
N PHE A 60 -4.37 -3.90 10.48
CA PHE A 60 -3.71 -5.11 9.94
C PHE A 60 -2.21 -5.16 10.28
N MET A 61 -1.56 -4.00 10.36
CA MET A 61 -0.15 -3.90 10.70
C MET A 61 0.15 -4.35 12.14
N ASP A 62 -0.87 -4.41 13.00
CA ASP A 62 -0.74 -4.74 14.42
C ASP A 62 -0.31 -6.18 14.66
N ALA A 63 -0.66 -7.07 13.73
CA ALA A 63 -0.27 -8.47 13.77
C ALA A 63 1.11 -8.74 13.15
N LEU A 64 1.74 -7.74 12.54
CA LEU A 64 3.04 -7.90 11.89
C LEU A 64 4.19 -7.53 12.84
N PRO A 65 5.35 -8.19 12.72
CA PRO A 65 6.51 -7.93 13.59
C PRO A 65 7.09 -6.51 13.43
N TRP A 66 6.66 -5.78 12.40
CA TRP A 66 7.19 -4.47 12.02
C TRP A 66 6.55 -3.27 12.75
N ARG A 67 5.47 -3.45 13.51
CA ARG A 67 4.70 -2.34 14.09
C ARG A 67 5.52 -1.41 14.98
N ASN A 68 6.45 -1.97 15.75
CA ASN A 68 7.25 -1.22 16.72
C ASN A 68 8.66 -0.87 16.20
N LEU A 69 8.96 -1.17 14.94
CA LEU A 69 10.24 -0.79 14.35
C LEU A 69 10.18 0.68 13.89
N ALA A 70 11.14 1.48 14.32
CA ALA A 70 11.33 2.82 13.76
C ALA A 70 11.47 2.71 12.22
N PRO A 71 10.88 3.63 11.44
CA PRO A 71 11.14 3.67 10.00
C PRO A 71 12.64 3.71 9.73
N ALA A 72 13.08 2.99 8.70
CA ALA A 72 14.47 3.02 8.27
C ALA A 72 14.91 4.50 8.12
N PRO A 73 16.08 4.89 8.65
CA PRO A 73 16.54 6.26 8.54
C PRO A 73 16.73 6.62 7.06
N GLY A 74 15.93 7.56 6.56
CA GLY A 74 16.16 8.24 5.29
C GLY A 74 15.38 7.69 4.09
N ARG A 75 14.22 8.30 3.83
CA ARG A 75 13.91 8.93 2.53
C ARG A 75 12.84 9.99 2.75
N LEU A 76 13.20 10.99 3.55
CA LEU A 76 12.56 12.29 3.44
C LEU A 76 13.08 12.86 2.12
N LEU A 77 12.16 13.16 1.21
CA LEU A 77 12.41 14.19 0.20
C LEU A 77 12.76 15.50 0.92
#